data_AF-A0A1D2A3J0-F1
#
_entry.id   AF-A0A1D2A3J0-F1
#
_cell.length_a   1.000
_cell.length_b   1.000
_cell.length_c   1.000
_cell.angle_alpha   90.00
_cell.angle_beta   90.00
_cell.angle_gamma   90.00
#
_symmetry.space_group_name_H-M   'P 1'
#
loop_
_entity.id
_entity.type
_entity.pdbx_description
1 polymer ?
#
loop_
_entity_poly.entity_id
_entity_poly.type
_entity_poly.pdbx_seq_one_letter_code
_entity_poly.pdbx_strand_id
1 'polypeptide(L)'
;MNLQPWGPWVWSAQGLPLNITSAGQNALILQATDGETLAYTLSNLAEQELDGQFSLNAVSSPSPSPSPGPVPTPTTSTSPSPSPSPSPSPSPSPSPSPSPVASPSPVSSPSPRSSPGMSPSPAASPSPATSPSPVSSPSPRSSPGMSPSPAASPSPATSPSPATSPSPRTSPATSPSPTTSSSPPSGDKATYAKVLENSFFFYDAQRSGRLPADNPVPWRGNSHLNDPVVGGYYDAGDYLKLNFPLGTSLAFLGWGLLEFPAGYDAAGLTARAKASLKWGTDYLVACHVAEDQYIGQIGDPGIDHAFWGRAEEQTGARPAFTWTSAMPASDLASSAASALAAASLVFASDNATYSASLLSHAQRLFDFGARNEGLYSSSYTAVTYVYSSTTYLDDLAFAAGWLYRATKNPSYLTAAQTYLQRAQYSRNYYVNWDGVFPAADMLLKSLGVANSAGVDLDTQLATFRATWQQGQNGVTITPKGLSIPPFGGWGNLRHALNAAFVTAIHAKYNAGTRAADLAYAKRQLDYALGSSGRSFVVGYGTTPPTRAHHRGASCPNLPAACGWDQFNSAAANPQVLYGGLVGGPASSDTDYSDVRSNYQGNEVAIDYNAGFTGTLAGLIQLL
;
A
#
# COMPACT_ATOMS: atom_id res chain seq x y z
N MET A 1 42.31 5.38 29.84
CA MET A 1 42.05 6.75 30.35
C MET A 1 41.63 6.60 31.80
N ASN A 2 42.30 7.25 32.75
CA ASN A 2 41.98 7.10 34.18
C ASN A 2 41.02 8.21 34.61
N LEU A 3 39.86 7.85 35.15
CA LEU A 3 38.88 8.77 35.74
C LEU A 3 38.74 8.47 37.24
N GLN A 4 38.82 9.51 38.08
CA GLN A 4 38.46 9.51 39.51
C GLN A 4 37.37 10.58 39.72
N PRO A 5 36.48 10.43 40.72
CA PRO A 5 35.27 11.26 40.84
C PRO A 5 35.56 12.62 41.48
N TRP A 6 34.52 13.45 41.57
CA TRP A 6 34.38 14.79 42.18
C TRP A 6 34.32 15.98 41.19
N GLY A 7 33.11 16.47 40.87
CA GLY A 7 32.85 17.78 40.26
C GLY A 7 32.03 17.80 38.95
N PRO A 8 31.37 18.93 38.61
CA PRO A 8 30.32 19.00 37.59
C PRO A 8 30.87 18.67 36.19
N TRP A 9 30.21 17.75 35.50
CA TRP A 9 30.50 17.19 34.18
C TRP A 9 31.51 17.97 33.31
N VAL A 10 32.81 17.67 33.44
CA VAL A 10 33.85 18.14 32.53
C VAL A 10 34.15 17.05 31.51
N TRP A 11 33.80 17.30 30.26
CA TRP A 11 34.06 16.40 29.13
C TRP A 11 35.41 16.78 28.53
N SER A 12 36.31 15.82 28.35
CA SER A 12 37.60 16.07 27.70
C SER A 12 37.97 14.96 26.72
N ALA A 13 38.49 15.35 25.55
CA ALA A 13 39.13 14.47 24.58
C ALA A 13 40.58 14.95 24.41
N GLN A 14 41.54 14.02 24.47
CA GLN A 14 42.99 14.31 24.46
C GLN A 14 43.48 15.41 25.44
N GLY A 15 42.74 15.68 26.53
CA GLY A 15 43.10 16.69 27.53
C GLY A 15 42.61 18.11 27.23
N LEU A 16 41.79 18.31 26.19
CA LEU A 16 41.14 19.59 25.90
C LEU A 16 39.71 19.64 26.46
N PRO A 17 39.25 20.78 26.99
CA PRO A 17 37.86 20.96 27.40
C PRO A 17 36.91 20.89 26.20
N LEU A 18 35.80 20.16 26.33
CA LEU A 18 34.74 20.08 25.34
C LEU A 18 33.53 20.92 25.78
N ASN A 19 32.99 21.72 24.86
CA ASN A 19 31.75 22.47 25.05
C ASN A 19 30.61 21.80 24.29
N ILE A 20 29.43 21.72 24.90
CA ILE A 20 28.21 21.27 24.21
C ILE A 20 27.71 22.43 23.35
N THR A 21 27.66 22.22 22.04
CA THR A 21 27.20 23.24 21.09
C THR A 21 25.81 22.96 20.55
N SER A 22 25.36 21.71 20.59
CA SER A 22 23.99 21.31 20.25
C SER A 22 23.64 19.95 20.88
N ALA A 23 22.43 19.84 21.43
CA ALA A 23 21.89 18.59 21.97
C ALA A 23 20.47 18.40 21.43
N GLY A 24 20.22 17.30 20.73
CA GLY A 24 18.91 16.89 20.24
C GLY A 24 18.57 15.48 20.74
N GLN A 25 17.33 15.03 20.51
CA GLN A 25 16.83 13.74 21.04
C GLN A 25 17.70 12.53 20.67
N ASN A 26 18.40 12.56 19.53
CA ASN A 26 19.19 11.43 19.03
C ASN A 26 20.67 11.77 18.71
N ALA A 27 21.12 12.99 19.03
CA ALA A 27 22.48 13.42 18.72
C ALA A 27 23.04 14.43 19.72
N LEU A 28 24.32 14.28 20.04
CA LEU A 28 25.10 15.21 20.85
C LEU A 28 26.27 15.74 20.02
N ILE A 29 26.40 17.07 19.92
CA ILE A 29 27.51 17.74 19.24
C ILE A 29 28.38 18.42 20.29
N LEU A 30 29.65 18.01 20.32
CA LEU A 30 30.68 18.55 21.19
C LEU A 30 31.72 19.28 20.34
N GLN A 31 32.14 20.47 20.78
CA GLN A 31 33.23 21.21 20.16
C GLN A 31 34.40 21.35 21.12
N ALA A 32 35.57 20.93 20.65
CA ALA A 32 36.83 21.14 21.36
C ALA A 32 37.30 22.59 21.21
N THR A 33 38.08 23.07 22.18
CA THR A 33 38.60 24.45 22.19
C THR A 33 39.54 24.79 21.03
N ASP A 34 40.06 23.80 20.33
CA ASP A 34 40.87 23.96 19.11
C ASP A 34 40.03 24.04 17.82
N GLY A 35 38.71 23.92 17.93
CA GLY A 35 37.76 24.05 16.82
C GLY A 35 37.29 22.72 16.22
N GLU A 36 37.84 21.57 16.64
CA GLU A 36 37.33 20.26 16.17
C GLU A 36 35.90 20.01 16.67
N THR A 37 35.04 19.54 15.76
CA THR A 37 33.65 19.20 16.05
C THR A 37 33.46 17.70 16.01
N LEU A 38 32.98 17.13 17.11
CA LEU A 38 32.69 15.72 17.27
C LEU A 38 31.17 15.53 17.37
N ALA A 39 30.61 14.72 16.48
CA ALA A 39 29.19 14.40 16.43
C ALA A 39 28.96 12.95 16.86
N TYR A 40 28.06 12.75 17.83
CA TYR A 40 27.70 11.44 18.35
C TYR A 40 26.22 11.18 18.14
N THR A 41 25.86 10.01 17.63
CA THR A 41 24.49 9.49 17.60
C THR A 41 24.21 8.62 18.83
N LEU A 42 23.09 8.88 19.49
CA LEU A 42 22.69 8.20 20.73
C LEU A 42 22.22 6.75 20.51
N SER A 43 22.16 6.28 19.26
CA SER A 43 21.84 4.88 18.92
C SER A 43 22.86 3.85 19.43
N ASN A 44 24.00 4.30 19.93
CA ASN A 44 25.08 3.45 20.47
C ASN A 44 25.09 3.37 22.00
N LEU A 45 24.08 3.91 22.69
CA LEU A 45 23.96 3.85 24.15
C LEU A 45 22.60 3.23 24.50
N ALA A 46 22.60 1.99 24.99
CA ALA A 46 21.43 1.42 25.62
C ALA A 46 21.17 2.12 26.96
N GLU A 47 19.91 2.38 27.28
CA GLU A 47 19.43 3.18 28.42
C GLU A 47 19.82 2.64 29.83
N GLN A 48 20.57 1.53 29.90
CA GLN A 48 21.02 0.89 31.15
C GLN A 48 22.53 1.03 31.44
N GLU A 49 23.32 1.73 30.63
CA GLU A 49 24.80 1.77 30.76
C GLU A 49 25.39 3.15 31.15
N LEU A 50 24.78 3.85 32.10
CA LEU A 50 25.25 5.18 32.55
C LEU A 50 26.32 5.15 33.67
N ASP A 51 26.87 3.99 34.04
CA ASP A 51 27.93 3.91 35.06
C ASP A 51 29.07 2.97 34.60
N GLY A 52 30.11 3.54 33.96
CA GLY A 52 31.27 2.79 33.46
C GLY A 52 32.25 3.62 32.60
N GLN A 53 33.52 3.18 32.53
CA GLN A 53 34.53 3.76 31.64
C GLN A 53 34.43 3.15 30.23
N PHE A 54 34.21 3.98 29.20
CA PHE A 54 34.16 3.54 27.79
C PHE A 54 35.23 4.23 26.94
N SER A 55 35.75 3.53 25.92
CA SER A 55 36.58 4.11 24.86
C SER A 55 35.77 4.18 23.57
N LEU A 56 35.49 5.39 23.08
CA LEU A 56 34.76 5.62 21.82
C LEU A 56 35.77 5.87 20.70
N ASN A 57 35.69 5.10 19.61
CA ASN A 57 36.45 5.36 18.39
C ASN A 57 35.70 6.39 17.55
N ALA A 58 36.33 7.55 17.30
CA ALA A 58 35.78 8.57 16.40
C ALA A 58 35.75 8.04 14.96
N VAL A 59 34.59 8.14 14.30
CA VAL A 59 34.50 7.94 12.86
C VAL A 59 34.85 9.28 12.21
N SER A 60 36.01 9.36 11.57
CA SER A 60 36.45 10.58 10.89
C SER A 60 35.47 10.92 9.76
N SER A 61 34.89 12.12 9.84
CA SER A 61 34.14 12.71 8.73
C SER A 61 35.10 13.05 7.58
N PRO A 62 34.73 12.84 6.31
CA PRO A 62 35.55 13.29 5.20
C PRO A 62 35.66 14.82 5.22
N SER A 63 36.89 15.33 5.08
CA SER A 63 37.20 16.76 5.03
C SER A 63 36.37 17.49 3.97
N PRO A 64 35.93 18.74 4.23
CA PRO A 64 35.30 19.55 3.21
C PRO A 64 36.30 19.86 2.09
N SER A 65 35.89 19.61 0.85
CA SER A 65 36.64 19.99 -0.34
C SER A 65 36.80 21.53 -0.39
N PRO A 66 37.98 22.07 -0.74
CA PRO A 66 38.19 23.52 -0.74
C PRO A 66 37.29 24.22 -1.77
N SER A 67 36.78 25.40 -1.39
CA SER A 67 36.03 26.30 -2.28
C SER A 67 36.82 26.61 -3.55
N PRO A 68 36.18 26.57 -4.74
CA PRO A 68 36.84 27.00 -5.97
C PRO A 68 37.12 28.50 -5.94
N GLY A 69 38.33 28.89 -6.32
CA GLY A 69 38.74 30.29 -6.47
C GLY A 69 38.01 31.01 -7.62
N PRO A 70 38.12 32.35 -7.70
CA PRO A 70 37.40 33.14 -8.70
C PRO A 70 37.89 32.82 -10.12
N VAL A 71 36.93 32.52 -11.00
CA VAL A 71 37.13 32.26 -12.43
C VAL A 71 37.44 33.58 -13.15
N PRO A 72 38.49 33.66 -14.00
CA PRO A 72 38.76 34.86 -14.78
C PRO A 72 37.72 35.03 -15.91
N THR A 73 37.31 36.27 -16.16
CA THR A 73 36.45 36.69 -17.27
C THR A 73 37.01 36.28 -18.63
N PRO A 74 36.22 35.66 -19.52
CA PRO A 74 36.68 35.34 -20.86
C PRO A 74 36.63 36.56 -21.78
N THR A 75 37.73 36.76 -22.49
CA THR A 75 37.87 37.67 -23.63
C THR A 75 37.07 37.17 -24.84
N THR A 76 36.54 38.11 -25.60
CA THR A 76 35.80 37.87 -26.86
C THR A 76 36.70 37.20 -27.90
N SER A 77 36.38 35.98 -28.30
CA SER A 77 37.00 35.26 -29.41
C SER A 77 35.96 34.87 -30.45
N THR A 78 36.36 34.99 -31.70
CA THR A 78 35.57 35.06 -32.93
C THR A 78 34.83 33.76 -33.30
N SER A 79 33.65 33.95 -33.89
CA SER A 79 32.73 32.95 -34.45
C SER A 79 33.40 31.86 -35.30
N PRO A 80 33.12 30.57 -35.08
CA PRO A 80 33.38 29.53 -36.06
C PRO A 80 32.21 29.41 -37.05
N SER A 81 32.56 29.10 -38.30
CA SER A 81 31.70 28.88 -39.47
C SER A 81 30.80 27.63 -39.31
N PRO A 82 29.60 27.56 -39.91
CA PRO A 82 28.70 26.41 -39.76
C PRO A 82 29.26 25.14 -40.41
N SER A 83 29.27 24.04 -39.65
CA SER A 83 29.58 22.70 -40.13
C SER A 83 28.37 22.08 -40.86
N PRO A 84 28.56 21.26 -41.90
CA PRO A 84 27.48 20.83 -42.79
C PRO A 84 26.50 19.84 -42.13
N SER A 85 25.25 19.92 -42.59
CA SER A 85 24.13 19.06 -42.17
C SER A 85 24.44 17.57 -42.36
N PRO A 86 24.10 16.69 -41.38
CA PRO A 86 24.22 15.26 -41.56
C PRO A 86 23.19 14.75 -42.59
N SER A 87 23.67 13.89 -43.49
CA SER A 87 22.86 13.17 -44.49
C SER A 87 21.85 12.24 -43.81
N PRO A 88 20.63 12.04 -44.35
CA PRO A 88 19.62 11.19 -43.72
C PRO A 88 20.07 9.73 -43.65
N SER A 89 19.92 9.11 -42.47
CA SER A 89 20.07 7.66 -42.30
C SER A 89 19.00 6.91 -43.09
N PRO A 90 19.32 5.76 -43.72
CA PRO A 90 18.34 4.96 -44.43
C PRO A 90 17.29 4.39 -43.47
N SER A 91 16.04 4.37 -43.91
CA SER A 91 14.92 3.77 -43.17
C SER A 91 15.18 2.29 -42.85
N PRO A 92 14.79 1.81 -41.66
CA PRO A 92 14.86 0.40 -41.34
C PRO A 92 13.90 -0.40 -42.24
N SER A 93 14.41 -1.50 -42.80
CA SER A 93 13.63 -2.47 -43.57
C SER A 93 12.57 -3.12 -42.67
N PRO A 94 11.34 -3.40 -43.15
CA PRO A 94 10.30 -4.00 -42.33
C PRO A 94 10.69 -5.41 -41.87
N SER A 95 10.42 -5.69 -40.58
CA SER A 95 10.55 -7.02 -39.99
C SER A 95 9.60 -8.01 -40.69
N PRO A 96 10.01 -9.27 -40.96
CA PRO A 96 9.12 -10.26 -41.55
C PRO A 96 7.97 -10.60 -40.60
N SER A 97 6.77 -10.70 -41.16
CA SER A 97 5.54 -11.10 -40.45
C SER A 97 5.65 -12.55 -39.94
N PRO A 98 5.14 -12.88 -38.74
CA PRO A 98 5.19 -14.24 -38.22
C PRO A 98 4.32 -15.19 -39.06
N SER A 99 4.85 -16.38 -39.34
CA SER A 99 4.13 -17.46 -40.02
C SER A 99 2.91 -17.92 -39.19
N PRO A 100 1.80 -18.33 -39.84
CA PRO A 100 0.61 -18.79 -39.13
C PRO A 100 0.88 -20.11 -38.40
N VAL A 101 0.43 -20.17 -37.14
CA VAL A 101 0.40 -21.38 -36.32
C VAL A 101 -0.67 -22.32 -36.89
N ALA A 102 -0.32 -23.59 -37.07
CA ALA A 102 -1.25 -24.63 -37.49
C ALA A 102 -2.42 -24.76 -36.50
N SER A 103 -3.66 -24.82 -37.02
CA SER A 103 -4.85 -25.09 -36.23
C SER A 103 -4.77 -26.47 -35.54
N PRO A 104 -5.26 -26.61 -34.29
CA PRO A 104 -5.34 -27.91 -33.63
C PRO A 104 -6.41 -28.78 -34.29
N SER A 105 -6.08 -30.07 -34.45
CA SER A 105 -7.02 -31.10 -34.90
C SER A 105 -8.20 -31.24 -33.92
N PRO A 106 -9.41 -31.58 -34.41
CA PRO A 106 -10.59 -31.72 -33.55
C PRO A 106 -10.46 -32.95 -32.64
N VAL A 107 -10.75 -32.74 -31.36
CA VAL A 107 -10.86 -33.79 -30.34
C VAL A 107 -12.19 -34.52 -30.51
N SER A 108 -12.13 -35.85 -30.55
CA SER A 108 -13.28 -36.75 -30.64
C SER A 108 -14.20 -36.63 -29.42
N SER A 109 -15.51 -36.61 -29.68
CA SER A 109 -16.60 -36.58 -28.69
C SER A 109 -16.62 -37.82 -27.77
N PRO A 110 -16.97 -37.71 -26.48
CA PRO A 110 -17.06 -38.85 -25.58
C PRO A 110 -18.42 -39.56 -25.70
N SER A 111 -18.41 -40.90 -25.71
CA SER A 111 -19.61 -41.72 -25.50
C SER A 111 -19.83 -41.98 -23.99
N PRO A 112 -21.08 -42.14 -23.53
CA PRO A 112 -21.42 -42.10 -22.11
C PRO A 112 -21.36 -43.49 -21.46
N ARG A 113 -20.99 -43.56 -20.17
CA ARG A 113 -21.43 -44.69 -19.34
C ARG A 113 -21.55 -44.36 -17.84
N SER A 114 -22.56 -45.00 -17.30
CA SER A 114 -23.21 -44.97 -15.99
C SER A 114 -22.37 -45.34 -14.76
N SER A 115 -22.70 -44.74 -13.62
CA SER A 115 -22.33 -45.15 -12.24
C SER A 115 -23.24 -46.28 -11.70
N PRO A 116 -23.09 -46.78 -10.44
CA PRO A 116 -21.92 -46.98 -9.57
C PRO A 116 -21.82 -48.43 -8.99
N GLY A 117 -20.68 -48.81 -8.40
CA GLY A 117 -20.57 -50.07 -7.65
C GLY A 117 -19.31 -50.22 -6.78
N MET A 118 -19.50 -50.03 -5.47
CA MET A 118 -18.85 -50.57 -4.26
C MET A 118 -17.31 -50.79 -4.16
N SER A 119 -16.78 -50.28 -3.04
CA SER A 119 -15.48 -50.50 -2.36
C SER A 119 -15.21 -51.99 -2.03
N PRO A 120 -13.94 -52.48 -1.87
CA PRO A 120 -13.12 -52.19 -0.69
C PRO A 120 -11.58 -52.07 -0.88
N SER A 121 -10.90 -51.50 0.12
CA SER A 121 -9.44 -51.44 0.39
C SER A 121 -8.94 -52.67 1.20
N PRO A 122 -7.64 -52.81 1.58
CA PRO A 122 -6.35 -52.39 0.96
C PRO A 122 -5.24 -53.50 1.01
N ALA A 123 -4.11 -53.34 0.28
CA ALA A 123 -2.77 -53.83 0.73
C ALA A 123 -1.56 -53.35 -0.11
N ALA A 124 -0.57 -52.82 0.61
CA ALA A 124 0.92 -52.89 0.48
C ALA A 124 1.70 -52.37 -0.77
N SER A 125 2.70 -51.54 -0.43
CA SER A 125 3.83 -50.97 -1.21
C SER A 125 4.88 -52.02 -1.64
N PRO A 126 5.75 -51.77 -2.66
CA PRO A 126 7.03 -51.06 -2.41
C PRO A 126 7.60 -50.20 -3.57
N SER A 127 8.58 -49.32 -3.23
CA SER A 127 9.47 -48.53 -4.13
C SER A 127 10.84 -49.24 -4.34
N PRO A 128 11.87 -48.64 -5.00
CA PRO A 128 11.96 -48.06 -6.36
C PRO A 128 13.17 -48.62 -7.17
N ALA A 129 13.28 -48.31 -8.47
CA ALA A 129 14.51 -48.54 -9.25
C ALA A 129 14.84 -47.38 -10.22
N THR A 130 16.13 -47.29 -10.54
CA THR A 130 16.94 -46.12 -10.94
C THR A 130 17.00 -45.78 -12.44
N SER A 131 17.39 -44.52 -12.71
CA SER A 131 17.76 -43.89 -14.00
C SER A 131 18.90 -44.60 -14.77
N PRO A 132 19.02 -44.40 -16.10
CA PRO A 132 20.10 -43.52 -16.61
C PRO A 132 19.77 -42.68 -17.89
N SER A 133 20.58 -41.64 -18.11
CA SER A 133 20.65 -40.72 -19.28
C SER A 133 21.74 -41.16 -20.31
N PRO A 134 22.17 -40.34 -21.32
CA PRO A 134 21.61 -40.23 -22.67
C PRO A 134 22.66 -40.47 -23.80
N VAL A 135 22.25 -40.58 -25.08
CA VAL A 135 23.19 -40.56 -26.24
C VAL A 135 22.63 -39.83 -27.48
N SER A 136 23.35 -38.77 -27.85
CA SER A 136 23.79 -38.20 -29.15
C SER A 136 23.00 -38.26 -30.47
N SER A 137 22.91 -37.09 -31.11
CA SER A 137 22.57 -36.77 -32.52
C SER A 137 23.44 -37.45 -33.59
N PRO A 138 22.98 -37.47 -34.87
CA PRO A 138 23.57 -36.54 -35.86
C PRO A 138 22.61 -36.00 -36.96
N SER A 139 23.04 -34.92 -37.61
CA SER A 139 22.51 -34.29 -38.86
C SER A 139 23.44 -34.65 -40.07
N PRO A 140 23.32 -34.08 -41.30
CA PRO A 140 22.18 -33.82 -42.21
C PRO A 140 22.47 -34.23 -43.69
N ARG A 141 21.45 -34.18 -44.58
CA ARG A 141 21.49 -33.89 -46.07
C ARG A 141 20.09 -34.22 -46.64
N SER A 142 19.51 -33.62 -47.69
CA SER A 142 19.86 -32.61 -48.69
C SER A 142 18.56 -32.29 -49.48
N SER A 143 18.35 -31.03 -49.90
CA SER A 143 17.29 -30.61 -50.85
C SER A 143 17.55 -31.19 -52.26
N PRO A 144 16.54 -31.25 -53.18
CA PRO A 144 16.18 -30.07 -53.98
C PRO A 144 14.72 -30.02 -54.49
N GLY A 145 14.30 -28.86 -55.03
CA GLY A 145 13.42 -28.86 -56.22
C GLY A 145 12.17 -27.98 -56.22
N MET A 146 12.33 -26.77 -56.78
CA MET A 146 11.44 -26.10 -57.75
C MET A 146 9.98 -25.73 -57.39
N SER A 147 9.75 -24.42 -57.46
CA SER A 147 8.45 -23.73 -57.55
C SER A 147 7.88 -23.82 -58.99
N PRO A 148 6.54 -23.67 -59.16
CA PRO A 148 6.08 -22.50 -59.91
C PRO A 148 4.94 -21.71 -59.23
N SER A 149 4.82 -20.47 -59.71
CA SER A 149 4.00 -19.34 -59.28
C SER A 149 2.47 -19.46 -59.52
N PRO A 150 1.66 -18.53 -58.94
CA PRO A 150 0.26 -18.74 -58.57
C PRO A 150 -0.77 -18.26 -59.61
N ALA A 151 -1.98 -18.82 -59.55
CA ALA A 151 -3.15 -18.32 -60.26
C ALA A 151 -4.01 -17.40 -59.36
N ALA A 152 -4.60 -16.39 -60.00
CA ALA A 152 -5.23 -15.18 -59.50
C ALA A 152 -6.30 -15.32 -58.39
N SER A 153 -6.26 -14.35 -57.46
CA SER A 153 -7.37 -13.92 -56.59
C SER A 153 -8.44 -13.15 -57.37
N PRO A 154 -9.71 -13.20 -56.92
CA PRO A 154 -10.63 -12.07 -57.02
C PRO A 154 -10.68 -11.26 -55.71
N SER A 155 -10.72 -9.93 -55.89
CA SER A 155 -10.79 -8.85 -54.90
C SER A 155 -12.17 -8.71 -54.19
N PRO A 156 -12.26 -7.90 -53.11
CA PRO A 156 -13.29 -8.01 -52.08
C PRO A 156 -14.52 -7.12 -52.33
N ALA A 157 -15.68 -7.54 -51.82
CA ALA A 157 -16.88 -6.71 -51.74
C ALA A 157 -16.90 -5.87 -50.45
N THR A 158 -17.26 -4.61 -50.64
CA THR A 158 -17.20 -3.45 -49.75
C THR A 158 -18.38 -3.32 -48.76
N SER A 159 -18.11 -2.66 -47.63
CA SER A 159 -19.04 -2.10 -46.63
C SER A 159 -20.24 -1.32 -47.21
N PRO A 160 -21.28 -1.13 -46.37
CA PRO A 160 -22.02 0.13 -46.34
C PRO A 160 -21.92 0.85 -44.99
N SER A 161 -21.73 2.17 -45.04
CA SER A 161 -21.87 3.15 -43.94
C SER A 161 -23.22 3.89 -44.03
N PRO A 162 -23.48 4.98 -43.28
CA PRO A 162 -24.47 5.03 -42.22
C PRO A 162 -25.72 5.86 -42.56
N ALA A 163 -26.83 5.61 -41.87
CA ALA A 163 -28.04 6.42 -42.00
C ALA A 163 -28.13 7.52 -40.92
N THR A 164 -28.76 8.61 -41.34
CA THR A 164 -28.75 10.00 -40.88
C THR A 164 -29.65 10.35 -39.68
N SER A 165 -29.27 11.43 -39.00
CA SER A 165 -29.98 12.15 -37.92
C SER A 165 -31.27 12.85 -38.37
N PRO A 166 -32.24 13.08 -37.45
CA PRO A 166 -32.82 14.43 -37.32
C PRO A 166 -33.02 14.89 -35.86
N SER A 167 -32.97 16.21 -35.64
CA SER A 167 -33.41 16.93 -34.41
C SER A 167 -34.66 17.78 -34.71
N PRO A 168 -35.25 18.53 -33.74
CA PRO A 168 -35.91 18.09 -32.51
C PRO A 168 -37.37 18.61 -32.42
N ARG A 169 -38.25 18.01 -31.61
CA ARG A 169 -39.51 18.66 -31.18
C ARG A 169 -40.02 18.14 -29.82
N THR A 170 -40.12 19.09 -28.89
CA THR A 170 -41.17 19.32 -27.87
C THR A 170 -41.77 18.14 -27.09
N SER A 171 -41.65 18.23 -25.75
CA SER A 171 -42.42 17.51 -24.74
C SER A 171 -43.94 17.58 -24.97
N PRO A 172 -44.70 16.57 -24.51
CA PRO A 172 -45.37 16.70 -23.21
C PRO A 172 -45.39 15.42 -22.35
N ALA A 173 -45.91 15.59 -21.15
CA ALA A 173 -45.81 14.77 -19.95
C ALA A 173 -46.63 13.44 -19.92
N THR A 174 -46.36 12.70 -18.84
CA THR A 174 -47.13 11.64 -18.13
C THR A 174 -47.08 10.20 -18.64
N SER A 175 -46.45 9.31 -17.85
CA SER A 175 -47.02 8.17 -17.07
C SER A 175 -45.89 7.16 -16.68
N PRO A 176 -46.09 6.13 -15.82
CA PRO A 176 -46.42 6.09 -14.40
C PRO A 176 -45.30 5.45 -13.51
N SER A 177 -45.52 5.43 -12.19
CA SER A 177 -44.66 4.91 -11.11
C SER A 177 -44.14 3.46 -11.24
N PRO A 178 -43.06 3.15 -10.51
CA PRO A 178 -42.96 1.93 -9.72
C PRO A 178 -42.87 2.26 -8.21
N THR A 179 -43.90 1.86 -7.46
CA THR A 179 -43.77 1.41 -6.06
C THR A 179 -42.88 0.17 -6.05
N THR A 180 -41.79 0.08 -5.27
CA THR A 180 -41.81 -0.10 -3.81
C THR A 180 -40.67 0.67 -3.15
N SER A 181 -41.02 1.59 -2.25
CA SER A 181 -40.07 2.28 -1.38
C SER A 181 -39.52 1.30 -0.34
N SER A 182 -38.25 0.93 -0.45
CA SER A 182 -37.46 0.65 0.74
C SER A 182 -37.27 1.98 1.46
N SER A 183 -37.78 2.08 2.69
CA SER A 183 -37.59 3.27 3.53
C SER A 183 -36.10 3.59 3.65
N PRO A 184 -35.66 4.85 3.50
CA PRO A 184 -34.26 5.22 3.69
C PRO A 184 -33.84 4.98 5.15
N PRO A 185 -32.64 4.44 5.42
CA PRO A 185 -32.21 4.17 6.78
C PRO A 185 -31.92 5.48 7.51
N SER A 186 -32.39 5.56 8.75
CA SER A 186 -32.30 6.67 9.69
C SER A 186 -30.88 7.23 9.87
N GLY A 187 -30.74 8.55 9.74
CA GLY A 187 -29.72 9.44 10.36
C GLY A 187 -28.24 9.18 10.09
N ASP A 188 -27.75 8.02 10.52
CA ASP A 188 -26.31 7.71 10.58
C ASP A 188 -25.90 6.68 9.50
N LYS A 189 -26.75 5.68 9.21
CA LYS A 189 -26.40 4.62 8.24
C LYS A 189 -26.38 5.10 6.79
N ALA A 190 -27.38 5.89 6.38
CA ALA A 190 -27.39 6.49 5.04
C ALA A 190 -26.19 7.43 4.83
N THR A 191 -25.84 8.18 5.89
CA THR A 191 -24.65 9.02 5.97
C THR A 191 -23.38 8.19 5.75
N TYR A 192 -23.19 7.12 6.52
CA TYR A 192 -22.03 6.24 6.39
C TYR A 192 -21.97 5.55 5.02
N ALA A 193 -23.11 5.13 4.46
CA ALA A 193 -23.17 4.54 3.12
C ALA A 193 -22.68 5.54 2.03
N LYS A 194 -23.08 6.81 2.13
CA LYS A 194 -22.60 7.85 1.21
C LYS A 194 -21.11 8.10 1.33
N VAL A 195 -20.59 8.13 2.57
CA VAL A 195 -19.16 8.30 2.80
C VAL A 195 -18.37 7.07 2.33
N LEU A 196 -18.92 5.87 2.48
CA LEU A 196 -18.32 4.63 1.97
C LEU A 196 -18.21 4.64 0.44
N GLU A 197 -19.23 5.14 -0.26
CA GLU A 197 -19.17 5.36 -1.71
C GLU A 197 -18.04 6.32 -2.08
N ASN A 198 -17.92 7.44 -1.35
CA ASN A 198 -16.85 8.40 -1.54
C ASN A 198 -15.47 7.78 -1.25
N SER A 199 -15.32 6.94 -0.21
CA SER A 199 -14.04 6.29 0.09
C SER A 199 -13.58 5.38 -1.07
N PHE A 200 -14.50 4.69 -1.75
CA PHE A 200 -14.14 3.95 -2.96
C PHE A 200 -13.83 4.83 -4.16
N PHE A 201 -14.45 6.02 -4.26
CA PHE A 201 -14.04 7.03 -5.24
C PHE A 201 -12.59 7.46 -5.01
N PHE A 202 -12.16 7.63 -3.76
CA PHE A 202 -10.76 7.90 -3.44
C PHE A 202 -9.84 6.79 -3.97
N TYR A 203 -10.14 5.51 -3.71
CA TYR A 203 -9.35 4.42 -4.29
C TYR A 203 -9.34 4.45 -5.84
N ASP A 204 -10.49 4.67 -6.49
CA ASP A 204 -10.52 4.84 -7.95
C ASP A 204 -9.59 5.97 -8.42
N ALA A 205 -9.52 7.07 -7.65
CA ALA A 205 -8.66 8.22 -7.91
C ALA A 205 -7.17 7.98 -7.61
N GLN A 206 -6.82 6.89 -6.91
CA GLN A 206 -5.45 6.45 -6.68
C GLN A 206 -4.94 5.44 -7.71
N ARG A 207 -5.78 4.93 -8.62
CA ARG A 207 -5.36 3.87 -9.58
C ARG A 207 -4.24 4.33 -10.50
N SER A 208 -3.17 3.57 -10.62
CA SER A 208 -2.11 3.74 -11.63
C SER A 208 -2.35 2.80 -12.82
N GLY A 209 -1.74 3.06 -13.98
CA GLY A 209 -1.79 2.17 -15.14
C GLY A 209 -2.94 2.48 -16.10
N ARG A 210 -3.40 1.44 -16.81
CA ARG A 210 -4.52 1.56 -17.76
C ARG A 210 -5.85 1.49 -17.01
N LEU A 211 -6.53 2.62 -16.87
CA LEU A 211 -7.82 2.73 -16.21
C LEU A 211 -8.91 1.96 -16.99
N PRO A 212 -9.92 1.42 -16.29
CA PRO A 212 -11.02 0.73 -16.94
C PRO A 212 -11.92 1.72 -17.70
N ALA A 213 -12.67 1.23 -18.69
CA ALA A 213 -13.51 2.07 -19.55
C ALA A 213 -14.64 2.79 -18.77
N ASP A 214 -15.06 2.21 -17.65
CA ASP A 214 -16.05 2.73 -16.72
C ASP A 214 -15.42 3.47 -15.51
N ASN A 215 -14.18 3.96 -15.64
CA ASN A 215 -13.51 4.75 -14.61
C ASN A 215 -14.42 5.91 -14.11
N PRO A 216 -14.76 5.95 -12.82
CA PRO A 216 -15.69 6.95 -12.29
C PRO A 216 -15.03 8.31 -12.03
N VAL A 217 -13.70 8.43 -12.17
CA VAL A 217 -12.94 9.64 -11.86
C VAL A 217 -12.60 10.40 -13.14
N PRO A 218 -13.38 11.42 -13.54
CA PRO A 218 -13.31 12.00 -14.89
C PRO A 218 -12.03 12.78 -15.18
N TRP A 219 -11.30 13.16 -14.13
CA TRP A 219 -10.05 13.92 -14.23
C TRP A 219 -8.80 13.03 -14.13
N ARG A 220 -8.95 11.70 -14.02
CA ARG A 220 -7.87 10.71 -14.08
C ARG A 220 -7.85 10.02 -15.44
N GLY A 221 -6.66 9.80 -15.97
CA GLY A 221 -6.40 9.08 -17.23
C GLY A 221 -5.37 7.95 -17.05
N ASN A 222 -5.04 7.30 -18.17
CA ASN A 222 -4.02 6.26 -18.19
C ASN A 222 -2.63 6.86 -17.91
N SER A 223 -1.89 6.28 -16.97
CA SER A 223 -0.60 6.80 -16.52
C SER A 223 0.41 5.66 -16.26
N HIS A 224 1.71 5.98 -16.33
CA HIS A 224 2.82 5.03 -16.05
C HIS A 224 2.72 3.66 -16.74
N LEU A 225 2.31 3.66 -18.01
CA LEU A 225 2.16 2.44 -18.82
C LEU A 225 3.49 1.76 -19.17
N ASN A 226 4.61 2.37 -18.82
CA ASN A 226 5.96 1.85 -19.02
C ASN A 226 6.58 1.34 -17.71
N ASP A 227 5.85 1.36 -16.58
CA ASP A 227 6.31 0.73 -15.34
C ASP A 227 6.61 -0.76 -15.59
N PRO A 228 7.64 -1.36 -14.96
CA PRO A 228 7.93 -2.79 -15.06
C PRO A 228 6.73 -3.69 -14.72
N VAL A 229 5.88 -3.21 -13.81
CA VAL A 229 4.55 -3.78 -13.54
C VAL A 229 3.54 -2.64 -13.62
N VAL A 230 2.67 -2.66 -14.63
CA VAL A 230 1.61 -1.66 -14.82
C VAL A 230 0.42 -1.96 -13.89
N GLY A 231 -0.26 -0.92 -13.40
CA GLY A 231 -1.39 -1.05 -12.49
C GLY A 231 -1.05 -0.67 -11.05
N GLY A 232 -1.88 -1.13 -10.12
CA GLY A 232 -1.73 -0.85 -8.69
C GLY A 232 -2.30 0.51 -8.30
N TYR A 233 -2.03 0.91 -7.06
CA TYR A 233 -2.42 2.21 -6.53
C TYR A 233 -1.18 3.08 -6.32
N TYR A 234 -1.31 4.37 -6.63
CA TYR A 234 -0.44 5.39 -6.07
C TYR A 234 -0.69 5.47 -4.56
N ASP A 235 0.39 5.64 -3.81
CA ASP A 235 0.38 5.54 -2.36
C ASP A 235 -0.41 6.69 -1.71
N ALA A 236 -0.04 7.92 -2.02
CA ALA A 236 -0.59 9.11 -1.37
C ALA A 236 -0.96 10.21 -2.37
N GLY A 237 -0.57 11.45 -2.09
CA GLY A 237 -0.66 12.56 -3.04
C GLY A 237 0.38 12.52 -4.16
N ASP A 238 1.24 11.51 -4.16
CA ASP A 238 2.36 11.27 -5.05
C ASP A 238 2.06 10.19 -6.10
N TYR A 239 3.09 9.77 -6.84
CA TYR A 239 2.94 8.68 -7.80
C TYR A 239 3.84 7.48 -7.49
N LEU A 240 4.34 7.36 -6.26
CA LEU A 240 5.01 6.16 -5.81
C LEU A 240 4.02 4.99 -5.72
N LYS A 241 4.52 3.79 -5.99
CA LYS A 241 3.79 2.53 -5.74
C LYS A 241 4.55 1.75 -4.70
N LEU A 242 4.04 1.77 -3.46
CA LEU A 242 4.71 1.25 -2.27
C LEU A 242 3.97 0.02 -1.75
N ASN A 243 4.55 -1.18 -1.91
CA ASN A 243 3.82 -2.41 -1.65
C ASN A 243 3.65 -2.72 -0.17
N PHE A 244 4.50 -2.19 0.72
CA PHE A 244 4.36 -2.39 2.16
C PHE A 244 3.05 -1.78 2.71
N PRO A 245 2.79 -0.46 2.58
CA PRO A 245 1.51 0.12 2.98
C PRO A 245 0.33 -0.38 2.14
N LEU A 246 0.54 -0.66 0.85
CA LEU A 246 -0.51 -1.23 -0.01
C LEU A 246 -0.97 -2.60 0.47
N GLY A 247 -0.04 -3.49 0.84
CA GLY A 247 -0.35 -4.83 1.36
C GLY A 247 -1.25 -4.76 2.58
N THR A 248 -0.85 -3.99 3.59
CA THR A 248 -1.65 -3.80 4.81
C THR A 248 -3.02 -3.16 4.52
N SER A 249 -3.07 -2.18 3.61
CA SER A 249 -4.32 -1.53 3.18
C SER A 249 -5.29 -2.51 2.54
N LEU A 250 -4.82 -3.34 1.60
CA LEU A 250 -5.65 -4.34 0.93
C LEU A 250 -6.08 -5.46 1.88
N ALA A 251 -5.21 -5.86 2.83
CA ALA A 251 -5.59 -6.79 3.88
C ALA A 251 -6.77 -6.25 4.70
N PHE A 252 -6.77 -4.95 5.06
CA PHE A 252 -7.88 -4.33 5.81
C PHE A 252 -9.15 -4.20 4.97
N LEU A 253 -9.05 -3.84 3.69
CA LEU A 253 -10.20 -3.81 2.78
C LEU A 253 -10.82 -5.20 2.62
N GLY A 254 -10.00 -6.22 2.41
CA GLY A 254 -10.44 -7.61 2.35
C GLY A 254 -11.04 -8.09 3.67
N TRP A 255 -10.44 -7.71 4.80
CA TRP A 255 -10.96 -8.04 6.12
C TRP A 255 -12.33 -7.41 6.36
N GLY A 256 -12.52 -6.14 5.98
CA GLY A 256 -13.81 -5.48 6.04
C GLY A 256 -14.88 -6.22 5.24
N LEU A 257 -14.56 -6.63 4.00
CA LEU A 257 -15.48 -7.41 3.15
C LEU A 257 -15.88 -8.76 3.78
N LEU A 258 -14.96 -9.40 4.52
CA LEU A 258 -15.21 -10.66 5.21
C LEU A 258 -16.00 -10.48 6.52
N GLU A 259 -15.73 -9.41 7.27
CA GLU A 259 -16.37 -9.19 8.57
C GLU A 259 -17.71 -8.47 8.47
N PHE A 260 -17.85 -7.58 7.49
CA PHE A 260 -19.00 -6.69 7.34
C PHE A 260 -19.71 -6.77 5.98
N PRO A 261 -20.00 -7.97 5.42
CA PRO A 261 -20.60 -8.10 4.09
C PRO A 261 -21.98 -7.43 4.01
N ALA A 262 -22.82 -7.54 5.04
CA ALA A 262 -24.14 -6.88 5.06
C ALA A 262 -24.05 -5.35 5.13
N GLY A 263 -22.94 -4.80 5.64
CA GLY A 263 -22.66 -3.36 5.59
C GLY A 263 -22.42 -2.87 4.16
N TYR A 264 -21.62 -3.61 3.39
CA TYR A 264 -21.38 -3.32 1.97
C TYR A 264 -22.64 -3.55 1.12
N ASP A 265 -23.39 -4.62 1.39
CA ASP A 265 -24.64 -4.93 0.68
C ASP A 265 -25.71 -3.85 0.92
N ALA A 266 -25.89 -3.42 2.18
CA ALA A 266 -26.83 -2.36 2.53
C ALA A 266 -26.48 -1.01 1.88
N ALA A 267 -25.19 -0.75 1.62
CA ALA A 267 -24.73 0.42 0.88
C ALA A 267 -24.79 0.24 -0.65
N GLY A 268 -25.04 -0.98 -1.15
CA GLY A 268 -25.00 -1.28 -2.58
C GLY A 268 -23.59 -1.26 -3.18
N LEU A 269 -22.54 -1.46 -2.36
CA LEU A 269 -21.14 -1.24 -2.74
C LEU A 269 -20.30 -2.52 -2.84
N THR A 270 -20.86 -3.70 -2.59
CA THR A 270 -20.13 -4.97 -2.60
C THR A 270 -19.33 -5.21 -3.89
N ALA A 271 -19.93 -4.97 -5.05
CA ALA A 271 -19.24 -5.14 -6.34
C ALA A 271 -18.07 -4.14 -6.51
N ARG A 272 -18.28 -2.86 -6.16
CA ARG A 272 -17.23 -1.83 -6.22
C ARG A 272 -16.09 -2.12 -5.24
N ALA A 273 -16.42 -2.54 -4.03
CA ALA A 273 -15.45 -2.92 -3.01
C ALA A 273 -14.56 -4.09 -3.46
N LYS A 274 -15.17 -5.14 -4.03
CA LYS A 274 -14.44 -6.26 -4.63
C LYS A 274 -13.60 -5.82 -5.81
N ALA A 275 -14.11 -4.96 -6.70
CA ALA A 275 -13.33 -4.44 -7.83
C ALA A 275 -12.11 -3.62 -7.36
N SER A 276 -12.25 -2.80 -6.32
CA SER A 276 -11.14 -2.05 -5.73
C SER A 276 -10.11 -2.96 -5.06
N LEU A 277 -10.54 -4.00 -4.34
CA LEU A 277 -9.62 -5.00 -3.80
C LEU A 277 -8.86 -5.72 -4.93
N LYS A 278 -9.58 -6.15 -5.96
CA LYS A 278 -9.02 -6.86 -7.12
C LYS A 278 -7.94 -6.05 -7.84
N TRP A 279 -8.16 -4.74 -8.02
CA TRP A 279 -7.19 -3.85 -8.66
C TRP A 279 -5.82 -3.88 -7.97
N GLY A 280 -5.83 -3.89 -6.64
CA GLY A 280 -4.62 -3.98 -5.85
C GLY A 280 -4.00 -5.38 -5.89
N THR A 281 -4.81 -6.44 -5.76
CA THR A 281 -4.30 -7.81 -5.72
C THR A 281 -3.78 -8.31 -7.06
N ASP A 282 -4.36 -7.88 -8.19
CA ASP A 282 -3.80 -8.13 -9.53
C ASP A 282 -2.38 -7.57 -9.64
N TYR A 283 -2.16 -6.37 -9.10
CA TYR A 283 -0.85 -5.73 -9.07
C TYR A 283 0.14 -6.43 -8.13
N LEU A 284 -0.27 -6.80 -6.91
CA LEU A 284 0.59 -7.54 -5.98
C LEU A 284 1.02 -8.91 -6.56
N VAL A 285 0.10 -9.62 -7.23
CA VAL A 285 0.43 -10.87 -7.94
C VAL A 285 1.44 -10.62 -9.04
N ALA A 286 1.28 -9.56 -9.83
CA ALA A 286 2.22 -9.22 -10.90
C ALA A 286 3.60 -8.77 -10.38
N CYS A 287 3.68 -8.20 -9.18
CA CYS A 287 4.95 -7.89 -8.51
C CYS A 287 5.70 -9.11 -7.98
N HIS A 288 5.02 -10.24 -7.79
CA HIS A 288 5.62 -11.52 -7.38
C HIS A 288 6.13 -12.28 -8.62
N VAL A 289 7.25 -11.81 -9.15
CA VAL A 289 7.79 -12.19 -10.46
C VAL A 289 8.47 -13.57 -10.49
N ALA A 290 8.97 -14.04 -9.36
CA ALA A 290 9.48 -15.41 -9.18
C ALA A 290 9.37 -15.81 -7.70
N GLU A 291 9.53 -17.10 -7.38
CA GLU A 291 9.35 -17.66 -6.03
C GLU A 291 10.03 -16.85 -4.92
N ASP A 292 11.27 -16.40 -5.15
CA ASP A 292 12.07 -15.60 -4.22
C ASP A 292 12.42 -14.22 -4.82
N GLN A 293 11.53 -13.63 -5.63
CA GLN A 293 11.71 -12.29 -6.17
C GLN A 293 10.41 -11.49 -6.13
N TYR A 294 10.44 -10.36 -5.43
CA TYR A 294 9.27 -9.52 -5.23
C TYR A 294 9.59 -8.03 -5.45
N ILE A 295 8.88 -7.40 -6.38
CA ILE A 295 8.97 -5.95 -6.60
C ILE A 295 8.20 -5.26 -5.47
N GLY A 296 8.92 -4.58 -4.58
CA GLY A 296 8.35 -3.92 -3.41
C GLY A 296 8.00 -2.45 -3.62
N GLN A 297 8.67 -1.81 -4.59
CA GLN A 297 8.50 -0.38 -4.83
C GLN A 297 8.74 -0.04 -6.30
N ILE A 298 7.90 0.83 -6.87
CA ILE A 298 8.13 1.44 -8.18
C ILE A 298 8.10 2.96 -8.03
N GLY A 299 9.17 3.61 -8.48
CA GLY A 299 9.42 5.04 -8.29
C GLY A 299 10.47 5.30 -7.21
N ASP A 300 11.39 6.22 -7.51
CA ASP A 300 12.32 6.77 -6.54
C ASP A 300 11.66 7.98 -5.85
N PRO A 301 11.61 8.04 -4.51
CA PRO A 301 10.94 9.14 -3.81
C PRO A 301 11.50 10.53 -4.14
N GLY A 302 12.81 10.67 -4.28
CA GLY A 302 13.42 11.96 -4.60
C GLY A 302 13.02 12.45 -5.99
N ILE A 303 13.01 11.54 -6.98
CA ILE A 303 12.58 11.86 -8.35
C ILE A 303 11.08 12.14 -8.42
N ASP A 304 10.26 11.28 -7.80
CA ASP A 304 8.81 11.42 -7.82
C ASP A 304 8.36 12.70 -7.11
N HIS A 305 8.96 12.99 -5.96
CA HIS A 305 8.57 14.15 -5.15
C HIS A 305 9.07 15.49 -5.72
N ALA A 306 10.08 15.47 -6.59
CA ALA A 306 10.51 16.65 -7.36
C ALA A 306 9.51 17.04 -8.47
N PHE A 307 8.58 16.13 -8.83
CA PHE A 307 7.52 16.40 -9.78
C PHE A 307 6.24 16.84 -9.08
N TRP A 308 5.60 17.89 -9.61
CA TRP A 308 4.21 18.25 -9.30
C TRP A 308 3.47 18.47 -10.61
N GLY A 309 2.39 17.74 -10.86
CA GLY A 309 1.67 17.75 -12.13
C GLY A 309 0.70 16.57 -12.20
N ARG A 310 0.19 16.25 -13.39
CA ARG A 310 -0.68 15.09 -13.59
C ARG A 310 0.15 13.80 -13.70
N ALA A 311 -0.41 12.67 -13.28
CA ALA A 311 0.26 11.36 -13.38
C ALA A 311 0.53 10.97 -14.84
N GLU A 312 -0.39 11.37 -15.70
CA GLU A 312 -0.38 11.15 -17.14
C GLU A 312 0.73 11.97 -17.84
N GLU A 313 1.27 12.98 -17.16
CA GLU A 313 2.29 13.91 -17.66
C GLU A 313 3.67 13.70 -17.00
N GLN A 314 3.80 12.82 -15.99
CA GLN A 314 5.10 12.48 -15.41
C GLN A 314 5.90 11.66 -16.42
N THR A 315 6.98 12.24 -16.92
CA THR A 315 7.91 11.59 -17.87
C THR A 315 9.17 11.13 -17.16
N GLY A 316 9.85 10.14 -17.74
CA GLY A 316 11.13 9.64 -17.23
C GLY A 316 11.05 8.18 -16.80
N ALA A 317 12.21 7.62 -16.45
CA ALA A 317 12.29 6.26 -15.93
C ALA A 317 11.81 6.22 -14.47
N ARG A 318 10.97 5.24 -14.16
CA ARG A 318 10.52 4.96 -12.79
C ARG A 318 11.15 3.61 -12.37
N PRO A 319 12.20 3.62 -11.54
CA PRO A 319 12.91 2.39 -11.18
C PRO A 319 12.01 1.46 -10.35
N ALA A 320 12.17 0.14 -10.56
CA ALA A 320 11.57 -0.88 -9.70
C ALA A 320 12.63 -1.45 -8.75
N PHE A 321 12.32 -1.47 -7.46
CA PHE A 321 13.16 -2.04 -6.42
C PHE A 321 12.62 -3.43 -6.05
N THR A 322 13.48 -4.44 -6.15
CA THR A 322 13.10 -5.86 -6.08
C THR A 322 13.84 -6.55 -4.95
N TRP A 323 13.11 -7.15 -4.02
CA TRP A 323 13.67 -7.97 -2.95
C TRP A 323 13.88 -9.39 -3.43
N THR A 324 14.96 -10.01 -2.95
CA THR A 324 15.37 -11.39 -3.31
C THR A 324 15.76 -12.16 -2.06
N SER A 325 16.05 -13.45 -2.18
CA SER A 325 16.54 -14.27 -1.06
C SER A 325 17.87 -13.82 -0.43
N ALA A 326 18.54 -12.82 -1.00
CA ALA A 326 19.73 -12.21 -0.41
C ALA A 326 19.40 -10.99 0.48
N MET A 327 18.13 -10.58 0.54
CA MET A 327 17.69 -9.35 1.19
C MET A 327 16.58 -9.64 2.21
N PRO A 328 16.69 -9.14 3.46
CA PRO A 328 15.59 -9.22 4.42
C PRO A 328 14.35 -8.49 3.89
N ALA A 329 13.17 -9.10 4.06
CA ALA A 329 11.92 -8.61 3.45
C ALA A 329 10.64 -9.08 4.16
N SER A 330 10.71 -9.42 5.44
CA SER A 330 9.62 -10.12 6.13
C SER A 330 8.32 -9.33 6.17
N ASP A 331 8.40 -8.07 6.60
CA ASP A 331 7.34 -7.06 6.64
C ASP A 331 6.70 -6.85 5.26
N LEU A 332 7.50 -6.52 4.24
CA LEU A 332 7.05 -6.31 2.86
C LEU A 332 6.37 -7.56 2.27
N ALA A 333 6.99 -8.73 2.41
CA ALA A 333 6.43 -9.96 1.85
C ALA A 333 5.16 -10.41 2.60
N SER A 334 5.14 -10.21 3.93
CA SER A 334 4.01 -10.61 4.78
C SER A 334 2.81 -9.68 4.65
N SER A 335 3.01 -8.37 4.45
CA SER A 335 1.90 -7.45 4.14
C SER A 335 1.21 -7.84 2.83
N ALA A 336 1.97 -8.20 1.79
CA ALA A 336 1.44 -8.70 0.53
C ALA A 336 0.78 -10.09 0.69
N ALA A 337 1.38 -11.00 1.46
CA ALA A 337 0.79 -12.29 1.78
C ALA A 337 -0.55 -12.14 2.51
N SER A 338 -0.64 -11.22 3.48
CA SER A 338 -1.88 -10.92 4.22
C SER A 338 -2.99 -10.43 3.27
N ALA A 339 -2.66 -9.49 2.37
CA ALA A 339 -3.60 -8.98 1.37
C ALA A 339 -4.15 -10.10 0.48
N LEU A 340 -3.27 -10.92 -0.08
CA LEU A 340 -3.62 -11.97 -1.02
C LEU A 340 -4.37 -13.12 -0.33
N ALA A 341 -4.01 -13.48 0.90
CA ALA A 341 -4.73 -14.47 1.68
C ALA A 341 -6.14 -13.98 2.05
N ALA A 342 -6.30 -12.74 2.51
CA ALA A 342 -7.61 -12.16 2.78
C ALA A 342 -8.47 -12.08 1.51
N ALA A 343 -7.90 -11.64 0.40
CA ALA A 343 -8.61 -11.57 -0.88
C ALA A 343 -8.99 -12.95 -1.42
N SER A 344 -8.16 -13.99 -1.23
CA SER A 344 -8.53 -15.35 -1.63
C SER A 344 -9.85 -15.79 -1.01
N LEU A 345 -10.06 -15.48 0.28
CA LEU A 345 -11.31 -15.76 0.98
C LEU A 345 -12.48 -14.94 0.43
N VAL A 346 -12.27 -13.66 0.09
CA VAL A 346 -13.31 -12.79 -0.49
C VAL A 346 -13.80 -13.32 -1.83
N PHE A 347 -12.89 -13.82 -2.67
CA PHE A 347 -13.19 -14.30 -4.02
C PHE A 347 -13.48 -15.80 -4.12
N ALA A 348 -13.45 -16.54 -3.01
CA ALA A 348 -13.58 -17.99 -3.01
C ALA A 348 -14.87 -18.48 -3.69
N SER A 349 -16.00 -17.80 -3.44
CA SER A 349 -17.30 -18.11 -4.06
C SER A 349 -17.46 -17.53 -5.47
N ASP A 350 -16.77 -16.44 -5.77
CA ASP A 350 -16.99 -15.67 -6.99
C ASP A 350 -16.13 -16.18 -8.16
N ASN A 351 -14.89 -16.58 -7.85
CA ASN A 351 -13.92 -17.02 -8.83
C ASN A 351 -12.87 -17.93 -8.16
N ALA A 352 -13.15 -19.24 -8.13
CA ALA A 352 -12.29 -20.23 -7.49
C ALA A 352 -10.87 -20.28 -8.06
N THR A 353 -10.70 -20.06 -9.37
CA THR A 353 -9.38 -20.03 -10.02
C THR A 353 -8.55 -18.83 -9.55
N TYR A 354 -9.17 -17.64 -9.51
CA TYR A 354 -8.50 -16.44 -9.00
C TYR A 354 -8.19 -16.57 -7.52
N SER A 355 -9.15 -17.04 -6.71
CA SER A 355 -8.95 -17.35 -5.29
C SER A 355 -7.76 -18.29 -5.06
N ALA A 356 -7.67 -19.39 -5.81
CA ALA A 356 -6.55 -20.34 -5.68
C ALA A 356 -5.21 -19.72 -6.09
N SER A 357 -5.19 -18.88 -7.13
CA SER A 357 -3.99 -18.13 -7.53
C SER A 357 -3.54 -17.17 -6.43
N LEU A 358 -4.45 -16.37 -5.87
CA LEU A 358 -4.17 -15.45 -4.77
C LEU A 358 -3.57 -16.19 -3.56
N LEU A 359 -4.21 -17.28 -3.13
CA LEU A 359 -3.73 -18.08 -2.00
C LEU A 359 -2.34 -18.67 -2.27
N SER A 360 -2.10 -19.16 -3.48
CA SER A 360 -0.81 -19.71 -3.88
C SER A 360 0.32 -18.67 -3.82
N HIS A 361 0.07 -17.44 -4.29
CA HIS A 361 1.03 -16.34 -4.14
C HIS A 361 1.20 -15.91 -2.68
N ALA A 362 0.13 -15.92 -1.88
CA ALA A 362 0.19 -15.58 -0.45
C ALA A 362 1.09 -16.55 0.33
N GLN A 363 0.93 -17.86 0.10
CA GLN A 363 1.76 -18.88 0.75
C GLN A 363 3.24 -18.72 0.39
N ARG A 364 3.55 -18.57 -0.91
CA ARG A 364 4.92 -18.38 -1.37
C ARG A 364 5.56 -17.09 -0.83
N LEU A 365 4.82 -15.97 -0.78
CA LEU A 365 5.34 -14.71 -0.22
C LEU A 365 5.59 -14.81 1.28
N PHE A 366 4.70 -15.47 2.03
CA PHE A 366 4.95 -15.75 3.44
C PHE A 366 6.19 -16.63 3.62
N ASP A 367 6.33 -17.70 2.84
CA ASP A 367 7.49 -18.59 2.91
C ASP A 367 8.79 -17.85 2.54
N PHE A 368 8.74 -16.93 1.57
CA PHE A 368 9.84 -16.03 1.23
C PHE A 368 10.19 -15.09 2.40
N GLY A 369 9.21 -14.41 2.99
CA GLY A 369 9.42 -13.51 4.12
C GLY A 369 9.91 -14.22 5.40
N ALA A 370 9.42 -15.43 5.67
CA ALA A 370 9.79 -16.22 6.83
C ALA A 370 11.18 -16.88 6.70
N ARG A 371 11.67 -17.12 5.48
CA ARG A 371 13.05 -17.60 5.24
C ARG A 371 14.08 -16.47 5.26
N ASN A 372 13.65 -15.24 4.97
CA ASN A 372 14.53 -14.07 4.84
C ASN A 372 14.19 -13.03 5.91
N GLU A 373 14.32 -13.44 7.18
CA GLU A 373 13.85 -12.62 8.29
C GLU A 373 14.57 -11.28 8.42
N GLY A 374 13.80 -10.18 8.47
CA GLY A 374 14.30 -8.83 8.70
C GLY A 374 13.45 -7.75 8.05
N LEU A 375 13.84 -6.50 8.29
CA LEU A 375 13.13 -5.31 7.81
C LEU A 375 13.42 -5.07 6.31
N TYR A 376 12.40 -4.92 5.48
CA TYR A 376 12.59 -4.62 4.06
C TYR A 376 13.35 -3.30 3.86
N SER A 377 13.11 -2.34 4.75
CA SER A 377 13.68 -0.99 4.73
C SER A 377 15.19 -0.99 4.98
N SER A 378 15.75 -2.08 5.51
CA SER A 378 17.20 -2.23 5.68
C SER A 378 17.94 -2.53 4.37
N SER A 379 17.23 -3.02 3.34
CA SER A 379 17.82 -3.41 2.06
C SER A 379 17.98 -2.24 1.09
N TYR A 380 17.02 -1.31 1.08
CA TYR A 380 16.97 -0.17 0.16
C TYR A 380 16.76 1.16 0.91
N THR A 381 17.57 1.40 1.93
CA THR A 381 17.45 2.54 2.87
C THR A 381 17.27 3.90 2.21
N ALA A 382 17.95 4.13 1.07
CA ALA A 382 17.88 5.39 0.33
C ALA A 382 16.50 5.71 -0.28
N VAL A 383 15.64 4.71 -0.44
CA VAL A 383 14.32 4.87 -1.08
C VAL A 383 13.16 4.40 -0.21
N THR A 384 13.42 3.60 0.84
CA THR A 384 12.40 3.15 1.79
C THR A 384 12.20 4.11 2.97
N TYR A 385 12.94 5.23 3.03
CA TYR A 385 12.81 6.21 4.12
C TYR A 385 11.39 6.76 4.28
N VAL A 386 10.60 6.77 3.20
CA VAL A 386 9.19 7.21 3.19
C VAL A 386 8.26 6.28 3.98
N TYR A 387 8.59 4.99 4.08
CA TYR A 387 7.81 3.96 4.77
C TYR A 387 8.74 2.99 5.52
N SER A 388 9.60 3.52 6.40
CA SER A 388 10.55 2.69 7.15
C SER A 388 9.85 1.76 8.13
N SER A 389 10.11 0.45 8.03
CA SER A 389 9.58 -0.51 9.01
C SER A 389 10.33 -0.46 10.35
N THR A 390 9.59 -0.65 11.45
CA THR A 390 10.15 -0.73 12.81
C THR A 390 10.28 -2.16 13.34
N THR A 391 9.44 -3.07 12.86
CA THR A 391 9.43 -4.49 13.23
C THR A 391 8.78 -5.29 12.10
N TYR A 392 9.14 -6.57 11.99
CA TYR A 392 8.54 -7.50 11.04
C TYR A 392 7.79 -8.67 11.70
N LEU A 393 7.90 -8.82 13.02
CA LEU A 393 7.34 -9.97 13.75
C LEU A 393 5.82 -9.98 13.73
N ASP A 394 5.21 -8.80 13.84
CA ASP A 394 3.78 -8.60 13.72
C ASP A 394 3.25 -8.86 12.32
N ASP A 395 3.95 -8.42 11.28
CA ASP A 395 3.57 -8.72 9.89
C ASP A 395 3.59 -10.24 9.62
N LEU A 396 4.65 -10.94 10.05
CA LEU A 396 4.73 -12.40 9.94
C LEU A 396 3.61 -13.08 10.74
N ALA A 397 3.31 -12.59 11.95
CA ALA A 397 2.20 -13.11 12.75
C ALA A 397 0.84 -12.89 12.07
N PHE A 398 0.62 -11.71 11.49
CA PHE A 398 -0.62 -11.37 10.82
C PHE A 398 -0.82 -12.17 9.53
N ALA A 399 0.22 -12.31 8.70
CA ALA A 399 0.21 -13.12 7.49
C ALA A 399 -0.03 -14.60 7.80
N ALA A 400 0.64 -15.15 8.81
CA ALA A 400 0.41 -16.50 9.29
C ALA A 400 -1.04 -16.69 9.79
N GLY A 401 -1.59 -15.72 10.52
CA GLY A 401 -3.00 -15.73 10.93
C GLY A 401 -3.97 -15.77 9.74
N TRP A 402 -3.69 -15.00 8.68
CA TRP A 402 -4.50 -15.01 7.46
C TRP A 402 -4.41 -16.33 6.70
N LEU A 403 -3.19 -16.88 6.57
CA LEU A 403 -2.99 -18.18 5.94
C LEU A 403 -3.64 -19.31 6.75
N TYR A 404 -3.62 -19.23 8.07
CA TYR A 404 -4.40 -20.14 8.92
C TYR A 404 -5.90 -20.01 8.66
N ARG A 405 -6.44 -18.78 8.57
CA ARG A 405 -7.85 -18.55 8.23
C ARG A 405 -8.22 -19.17 6.88
N ALA A 406 -7.36 -18.98 5.87
CA ALA A 406 -7.59 -19.41 4.49
C ALA A 406 -7.43 -20.92 4.27
N THR A 407 -6.47 -21.56 4.95
CA THR A 407 -6.09 -22.96 4.69
C THR A 407 -6.53 -23.94 5.77
N LYS A 408 -6.77 -23.45 7.00
CA LYS A 408 -6.93 -24.26 8.22
C LYS A 408 -5.72 -25.16 8.53
N ASN A 409 -4.58 -24.93 7.89
CA ASN A 409 -3.36 -25.66 8.20
C ASN A 409 -2.79 -25.19 9.56
N PRO A 410 -2.69 -26.08 10.56
CA PRO A 410 -2.24 -25.70 11.90
C PRO A 410 -0.81 -25.17 11.95
N SER A 411 0.05 -25.45 10.96
CA SER A 411 1.41 -24.92 10.93
C SER A 411 1.44 -23.38 10.89
N TYR A 412 0.48 -22.75 10.20
CA TYR A 412 0.36 -21.30 10.16
C TYR A 412 -0.13 -20.72 11.49
N LEU A 413 -1.01 -21.43 12.21
CA LEU A 413 -1.40 -21.02 13.56
C LEU A 413 -0.20 -21.08 14.51
N THR A 414 0.58 -22.17 14.45
CA THR A 414 1.82 -22.29 15.22
C THR A 414 2.78 -21.15 14.89
N ALA A 415 3.01 -20.86 13.61
CA ALA A 415 3.87 -19.75 13.19
C ALA A 415 3.37 -18.40 13.75
N ALA A 416 2.08 -18.11 13.63
CA ALA A 416 1.50 -16.86 14.16
C ALA A 416 1.77 -16.72 15.66
N GLN A 417 1.53 -17.77 16.45
CA GLN A 417 1.80 -17.77 17.88
C GLN A 417 3.29 -17.67 18.18
N THR A 418 4.16 -18.33 17.42
CA THR A 418 5.62 -18.22 17.57
C THR A 418 6.11 -16.79 17.34
N TYR A 419 5.61 -16.09 16.32
CA TYR A 419 6.02 -14.70 16.06
C TYR A 419 5.52 -13.73 17.13
N LEU A 420 4.27 -13.88 17.59
CA LEU A 420 3.75 -13.11 18.74
C LEU A 420 4.53 -13.41 20.02
N GLN A 421 4.90 -14.67 20.25
CA GLN A 421 5.70 -15.09 21.39
C GLN A 421 7.13 -14.54 21.29
N ARG A 422 7.73 -14.45 20.10
CA ARG A 422 9.06 -13.85 19.91
C ARG A 422 9.08 -12.35 20.17
N ALA A 423 7.99 -11.66 19.85
CA ALA A 423 7.87 -10.23 20.11
C ALA A 423 7.80 -9.90 21.62
N GLN A 424 7.15 -10.75 22.43
CA GLN A 424 7.02 -10.56 23.89
C GLN A 424 6.67 -9.10 24.27
N TYR A 425 7.62 -8.39 24.86
CA TYR A 425 7.47 -7.03 25.39
C TYR A 425 7.57 -5.94 24.32
N SER A 426 8.00 -6.25 23.08
CA SER A 426 8.02 -5.29 21.98
C SER A 426 6.65 -5.06 21.32
N ARG A 427 5.64 -5.83 21.76
CA ARG A 427 4.28 -5.74 21.24
C ARG A 427 3.65 -4.40 21.62
N ASN A 428 3.47 -3.54 20.63
CA ASN A 428 2.80 -2.26 20.80
C ASN A 428 1.26 -2.39 20.63
N TYR A 429 0.54 -1.31 20.95
CA TYR A 429 -0.92 -1.26 20.90
C TYR A 429 -1.43 -0.36 19.78
N TYR A 430 -0.61 -0.04 18.78
CA TYR A 430 -0.96 0.86 17.71
C TYR A 430 -1.22 0.09 16.41
N VAL A 431 -2.16 0.57 15.60
CA VAL A 431 -2.53 -0.07 14.34
C VAL A 431 -2.33 0.90 13.19
N ASN A 432 -1.45 0.54 12.28
CA ASN A 432 -1.15 1.28 11.04
C ASN A 432 -0.50 0.33 10.02
N TRP A 433 0.11 0.89 8.98
CA TRP A 433 0.76 0.11 7.93
C TRP A 433 2.02 -0.64 8.40
N ASP A 434 2.70 -0.15 9.44
CA ASP A 434 3.92 -0.71 10.05
C ASP A 434 3.59 -1.56 11.29
N GLY A 435 2.72 -1.06 12.17
CA GLY A 435 2.31 -1.75 13.39
C GLY A 435 1.00 -2.52 13.21
N VAL A 436 1.03 -3.84 13.21
CA VAL A 436 -0.14 -4.72 13.05
C VAL A 436 -0.34 -5.74 14.17
N PHE A 437 0.37 -5.62 15.30
CA PHE A 437 0.18 -6.51 16.46
C PHE A 437 -1.29 -6.65 16.90
N PRO A 438 -2.05 -5.56 17.17
CA PRO A 438 -3.45 -5.70 17.59
C PRO A 438 -4.34 -6.30 16.49
N ALA A 439 -3.98 -6.11 15.22
CA ALA A 439 -4.68 -6.74 14.10
C ALA A 439 -4.44 -8.25 14.05
N ALA A 440 -3.20 -8.71 14.28
CA ALA A 440 -2.88 -10.13 14.42
C ALA A 440 -3.62 -10.76 15.61
N ASP A 441 -3.64 -10.10 16.76
CA ASP A 441 -4.37 -10.56 17.94
C ASP A 441 -5.87 -10.69 17.69
N MET A 442 -6.47 -9.65 17.11
CA MET A 442 -7.89 -9.66 16.80
C MET A 442 -8.23 -10.70 15.75
N LEU A 443 -7.37 -10.91 14.74
CA LEU A 443 -7.56 -11.96 13.75
C LEU A 443 -7.58 -13.33 14.42
N LEU A 444 -6.57 -13.68 15.22
CA LEU A 444 -6.53 -14.97 15.91
C LEU A 444 -7.72 -15.14 16.87
N LYS A 445 -8.07 -14.09 17.63
CA LYS A 445 -9.22 -14.14 18.54
C LYS A 445 -10.54 -14.37 17.79
N SER A 446 -10.73 -13.73 16.63
CA SER A 446 -11.92 -13.93 15.78
C SER A 446 -12.06 -15.35 15.24
N LEU A 447 -10.95 -16.10 15.17
CA LEU A 447 -10.91 -17.51 14.75
C LEU A 447 -11.13 -18.49 15.91
N GLY A 448 -11.38 -18.00 17.13
CA GLY A 448 -11.58 -18.84 18.32
C GLY A 448 -10.28 -19.42 18.88
N VAL A 449 -9.12 -18.85 18.52
CA VAL A 449 -7.83 -19.26 19.08
C VAL A 449 -7.78 -18.92 20.57
N ALA A 450 -7.41 -19.90 21.39
CA ALA A 450 -7.21 -19.73 22.82
C ALA A 450 -5.82 -19.15 23.13
N ASN A 451 -5.67 -18.55 24.30
CA ASN A 451 -4.38 -18.10 24.81
C ASN A 451 -3.41 -19.29 24.93
N SER A 452 -2.14 -19.03 24.69
CA SER A 452 -1.05 -20.01 24.80
C SER A 452 0.14 -19.41 25.54
N ALA A 453 1.14 -20.23 25.86
CA ALA A 453 2.30 -19.79 26.62
C ALA A 453 3.02 -18.63 25.91
N GLY A 454 3.05 -17.45 26.54
CA GLY A 454 3.65 -16.24 25.98
C GLY A 454 2.79 -15.50 24.94
N VAL A 455 1.55 -15.95 24.70
CA VAL A 455 0.59 -15.30 23.79
C VAL A 455 -0.77 -15.22 24.49
N ASP A 456 -1.00 -14.11 25.19
CA ASP A 456 -2.28 -13.79 25.82
C ASP A 456 -3.06 -12.81 24.94
N LEU A 457 -3.98 -13.33 24.12
CA LEU A 457 -4.77 -12.52 23.20
C LEU A 457 -5.79 -11.64 23.96
N ASP A 458 -6.34 -12.15 25.07
CA ASP A 458 -7.36 -11.45 25.84
C ASP A 458 -6.79 -10.22 26.54
N THR A 459 -5.65 -10.35 27.20
CA THR A 459 -4.98 -9.21 27.85
C THR A 459 -4.52 -8.18 26.83
N GLN A 460 -3.99 -8.62 25.68
CA GLN A 460 -3.52 -7.72 24.63
C GLN A 460 -4.67 -6.93 24.01
N LEU A 461 -5.80 -7.56 23.71
CA LEU A 461 -6.99 -6.88 23.19
C LEU A 461 -7.65 -5.98 24.25
N ALA A 462 -7.69 -6.40 25.52
CA ALA A 462 -8.18 -5.56 26.61
C ALA A 462 -7.32 -4.29 26.77
N THR A 463 -5.99 -4.43 26.68
CA THR A 463 -5.05 -3.32 26.79
C THR A 463 -5.12 -2.40 25.59
N PHE A 464 -5.18 -2.96 24.37
CA PHE A 464 -5.44 -2.21 23.15
C PHE A 464 -6.71 -1.36 23.25
N ARG A 465 -7.82 -1.94 23.72
CA ARG A 465 -9.06 -1.20 23.94
C ARG A 465 -8.89 -0.09 24.96
N ALA A 466 -8.24 -0.36 26.09
CA ALA A 466 -8.00 0.66 27.11
C ALA A 466 -7.12 1.82 26.59
N THR A 467 -6.07 1.51 25.82
CA THR A 467 -5.23 2.49 25.11
C THR A 467 -6.07 3.45 24.29
N TRP A 468 -6.86 2.94 23.34
CA TRP A 468 -7.56 3.79 22.38
C TRP A 468 -8.85 4.41 22.92
N GLN A 469 -9.57 3.70 23.77
CA GLN A 469 -10.89 4.14 24.26
C GLN A 469 -10.79 5.05 25.49
N GLN A 470 -9.75 4.88 26.30
CA GLN A 470 -9.60 5.52 27.61
C GLN A 470 -8.33 6.40 27.71
N GLY A 471 -7.51 6.48 26.67
CA GLY A 471 -6.31 7.31 26.67
C GLY A 471 -5.17 6.75 27.54
N GLN A 472 -4.95 5.44 27.46
CA GLN A 472 -3.82 4.79 28.14
C GLN A 472 -2.65 4.59 27.18
N ASN A 473 -1.48 4.21 27.71
CA ASN A 473 -0.25 3.95 26.93
C ASN A 473 0.09 5.10 25.97
N GLY A 474 0.00 6.34 26.43
CA GLY A 474 0.40 7.53 25.65
C GLY A 474 -0.64 8.04 24.64
N VAL A 475 -1.77 7.36 24.42
CA VAL A 475 -2.86 7.92 23.61
C VAL A 475 -3.53 9.07 24.36
N THR A 476 -3.67 10.20 23.70
CA THR A 476 -4.43 11.36 24.21
C THR A 476 -5.81 11.39 23.59
N ILE A 477 -6.84 11.71 24.38
CA ILE A 477 -8.20 11.97 23.86
C ILE A 477 -8.44 13.48 23.89
N THR A 478 -8.66 14.08 22.72
CA THR A 478 -8.93 15.52 22.62
C THR A 478 -10.27 15.89 23.28
N PRO A 479 -10.48 17.17 23.66
CA PRO A 479 -11.76 17.61 24.21
C PRO A 479 -12.99 17.26 23.35
N LYS A 480 -12.86 17.22 22.02
CA LYS A 480 -13.94 16.80 21.10
C LYS A 480 -13.92 15.31 20.74
N GLY A 481 -13.02 14.53 21.34
CA GLY A 481 -13.11 13.06 21.40
C GLY A 481 -12.25 12.28 20.39
N LEU A 482 -11.32 12.92 19.68
CA LEU A 482 -10.34 12.22 18.83
C LEU A 482 -9.26 11.56 19.68
N SER A 483 -8.93 10.30 19.40
CA SER A 483 -7.79 9.61 19.99
C SER A 483 -6.53 9.82 19.16
N ILE A 484 -5.46 10.35 19.77
CA ILE A 484 -4.18 10.67 19.13
C ILE A 484 -3.06 9.82 19.75
N PRO A 485 -2.29 9.04 18.98
CA PRO A 485 -1.16 8.27 19.52
C PRO A 485 0.00 9.16 19.97
N PRO A 486 0.94 8.66 20.80
CA PRO A 486 2.01 9.48 21.37
C PRO A 486 3.04 10.00 20.37
N PHE A 487 3.18 9.34 19.22
CA PHE A 487 4.05 9.76 18.10
C PHE A 487 3.32 10.66 17.10
N GLY A 488 2.25 11.34 17.54
CA GLY A 488 1.31 12.09 16.70
C GLY A 488 1.92 13.13 15.74
N GLY A 489 1.07 13.79 14.96
CA GLY A 489 1.47 14.80 13.98
C GLY A 489 1.59 14.29 12.54
N TRP A 490 1.33 13.00 12.30
CA TRP A 490 1.13 12.43 10.96
C TRP A 490 -0.03 11.42 10.98
N GLY A 491 -1.04 11.64 10.15
CA GLY A 491 -2.13 10.66 9.97
C GLY A 491 -2.89 10.31 11.25
N ASN A 492 -3.14 11.27 12.14
CA ASN A 492 -3.82 11.00 13.42
C ASN A 492 -5.22 10.42 13.21
N LEU A 493 -5.97 10.91 12.21
CA LEU A 493 -7.27 10.34 11.86
C LEU A 493 -7.15 8.89 11.35
N ARG A 494 -6.13 8.58 10.55
CA ARG A 494 -5.82 7.21 10.12
C ARG A 494 -5.62 6.29 11.31
N HIS A 495 -4.84 6.71 12.30
CA HIS A 495 -4.59 5.88 13.49
C HIS A 495 -5.87 5.63 14.30
N ALA A 496 -6.64 6.67 14.58
CA ALA A 496 -7.92 6.57 15.28
C ALA A 496 -8.90 5.65 14.55
N LEU A 497 -8.98 5.74 13.22
CA LEU A 497 -9.91 4.97 12.40
C LEU A 497 -9.44 3.53 12.14
N ASN A 498 -8.14 3.26 12.15
CA ASN A 498 -7.62 1.90 12.20
C ASN A 498 -7.97 1.22 13.53
N ALA A 499 -7.84 1.95 14.65
CA ALA A 499 -8.28 1.43 15.94
C ALA A 499 -9.80 1.23 16.01
N ALA A 500 -10.58 2.15 15.43
CA ALA A 500 -12.03 2.02 15.29
C ALA A 500 -12.42 0.77 14.48
N PHE A 501 -11.67 0.43 13.44
CA PHE A 501 -11.91 -0.76 12.64
C PHE A 501 -11.69 -2.05 13.44
N VAL A 502 -10.54 -2.18 14.10
CA VAL A 502 -10.22 -3.37 14.93
C VAL A 502 -11.22 -3.52 16.08
N THR A 503 -11.63 -2.42 16.72
CA THR A 503 -12.65 -2.46 17.78
C THR A 503 -14.05 -2.79 17.24
N ALA A 504 -14.43 -2.32 16.04
CA ALA A 504 -15.69 -2.74 15.42
C ALA A 504 -15.71 -4.25 15.12
N ILE A 505 -14.58 -4.83 14.72
CA ILE A 505 -14.44 -6.29 14.59
C ILE A 505 -14.59 -6.95 15.97
N HIS A 506 -13.89 -6.45 16.99
CA HIS A 506 -14.02 -6.97 18.36
C HIS A 506 -15.48 -6.96 18.86
N ALA A 507 -16.24 -5.91 18.57
CA ALA A 507 -17.65 -5.77 18.93
C ALA A 507 -18.56 -6.88 18.35
N LYS A 508 -18.16 -7.47 17.22
CA LYS A 508 -18.87 -8.59 16.59
C LYS A 508 -18.64 -9.91 17.34
N TYR A 509 -17.49 -10.07 17.97
CA TYR A 509 -17.06 -11.31 18.63
C TYR A 509 -17.17 -11.28 20.16
N ASN A 510 -17.41 -10.12 20.77
CA ASN A 510 -17.47 -9.98 22.22
C ASN A 510 -18.70 -9.20 22.69
N ALA A 511 -19.76 -9.92 23.06
CA ALA A 511 -21.03 -9.33 23.50
C ALA A 511 -20.91 -8.46 24.76
N GLY A 512 -19.99 -8.80 25.68
CA GLY A 512 -19.79 -8.06 26.94
C GLY A 512 -19.19 -6.67 26.76
N THR A 513 -18.50 -6.43 25.65
CA THR A 513 -17.80 -5.16 25.35
C THR A 513 -18.35 -4.44 24.13
N ARG A 514 -19.25 -5.08 23.38
CA ARG A 514 -19.86 -4.59 22.14
C ARG A 514 -20.33 -3.13 22.22
N ALA A 515 -21.05 -2.75 23.27
CA ALA A 515 -21.57 -1.40 23.39
C ALA A 515 -20.46 -0.35 23.49
N ALA A 516 -19.42 -0.61 24.28
CA ALA A 516 -18.27 0.30 24.43
C ALA A 516 -17.45 0.39 23.13
N ASP A 517 -17.29 -0.72 22.42
CA ASP A 517 -16.55 -0.76 21.16
C ASP A 517 -17.25 -0.01 20.04
N LEU A 518 -18.57 -0.21 19.90
CA LEU A 518 -19.36 0.54 18.92
C LEU A 518 -19.42 2.04 19.28
N ALA A 519 -19.50 2.39 20.57
CA ALA A 519 -19.44 3.79 20.99
C ALA A 519 -18.10 4.44 20.65
N TYR A 520 -16.99 3.71 20.82
CA TYR A 520 -15.66 4.20 20.43
C TYR A 520 -15.55 4.37 18.91
N ALA A 521 -15.88 3.33 18.15
CA ALA A 521 -15.79 3.36 16.69
C ALA A 521 -16.65 4.49 16.09
N LYS A 522 -17.88 4.63 16.59
CA LYS A 522 -18.79 5.73 16.20
C LYS A 522 -18.20 7.09 16.54
N ARG A 523 -17.63 7.27 17.74
CA ARG A 523 -17.00 8.54 18.15
C ARG A 523 -15.88 8.96 17.20
N GLN A 524 -14.97 8.04 16.85
CA GLN A 524 -13.86 8.36 15.95
C GLN A 524 -14.34 8.65 14.53
N LEU A 525 -15.32 7.88 14.03
CA LEU A 525 -15.90 8.12 12.71
C LEU A 525 -16.63 9.46 12.67
N ASP A 526 -17.52 9.73 13.61
CA ASP A 526 -18.27 10.99 13.65
C ASP A 526 -17.36 12.20 13.81
N TYR A 527 -16.22 12.07 14.51
CA TYR A 527 -15.19 13.11 14.57
C TYR A 527 -14.66 13.45 13.17
N ALA A 528 -14.26 12.43 12.41
CA ALA A 528 -13.79 12.59 11.04
C ALA A 528 -14.88 13.18 10.11
N LEU A 529 -16.15 12.89 10.38
CA LEU A 529 -17.27 13.32 9.54
C LEU A 529 -17.82 14.71 9.86
N GLY A 530 -17.69 15.20 11.09
CA GLY A 530 -18.27 16.51 11.41
C GLY A 530 -18.46 16.87 12.88
N SER A 531 -18.42 15.92 13.82
CA SER A 531 -18.82 16.18 15.22
C SER A 531 -17.91 17.20 15.92
N SER A 532 -16.69 17.38 15.40
CA SER A 532 -15.74 18.39 15.87
C SER A 532 -16.07 19.82 15.40
N GLY A 533 -17.08 20.01 14.54
CA GLY A 533 -17.48 21.28 13.93
C GLY A 533 -17.04 21.45 12.48
N ARG A 534 -16.27 20.50 11.93
CA ARG A 534 -15.96 20.38 10.50
C ARG A 534 -15.77 18.92 10.09
N SER A 535 -15.88 18.63 8.80
CA SER A 535 -15.44 17.36 8.24
C SER A 535 -13.93 17.35 7.99
N PHE A 536 -13.35 16.16 8.01
CA PHE A 536 -11.98 15.85 7.59
C PHE A 536 -11.96 14.87 6.41
N VAL A 537 -13.10 14.69 5.75
CA VAL A 537 -13.23 13.86 4.55
C VAL A 537 -13.47 14.80 3.37
N VAL A 538 -12.55 14.78 2.40
CA VAL A 538 -12.62 15.66 1.22
C VAL A 538 -13.95 15.45 0.50
N GLY A 539 -14.63 16.56 0.20
CA GLY A 539 -15.90 16.56 -0.54
C GLY A 539 -17.12 16.06 0.25
N TYR A 540 -17.05 15.98 1.58
CA TYR A 540 -18.16 15.53 2.43
C TYR A 540 -18.41 16.44 3.64
N GLY A 541 -19.68 16.58 4.05
CA GLY A 541 -20.05 17.25 5.30
C GLY A 541 -19.81 18.76 5.33
N THR A 542 -19.74 19.31 6.54
CA THR A 542 -19.60 20.76 6.79
C THR A 542 -18.14 21.18 6.73
N THR A 543 -17.81 22.17 5.90
CA THR A 543 -16.46 22.75 5.76
C THR A 543 -15.36 21.67 5.59
N PRO A 544 -15.47 20.77 4.59
CA PRO A 544 -14.45 19.76 4.34
C PRO A 544 -13.11 20.37 3.93
N PRO A 545 -12.01 19.59 4.01
CA PRO A 545 -10.75 19.95 3.37
C PRO A 545 -10.96 20.20 1.88
N THR A 546 -10.43 21.30 1.38
CA THR A 546 -10.50 21.69 -0.04
C THR A 546 -9.12 21.73 -0.70
N ARG A 547 -8.04 21.63 0.08
CA ARG A 547 -6.65 21.72 -0.39
C ARG A 547 -5.82 20.52 0.08
N ALA A 548 -6.37 19.31 -0.07
CA ALA A 548 -5.61 18.08 0.17
C ALA A 548 -4.26 18.11 -0.59
N HIS A 549 -3.19 17.64 0.05
CA HIS A 549 -1.86 17.50 -0.53
C HIS A 549 -1.87 16.36 -1.55
N HIS A 550 -2.38 16.63 -2.75
CA HIS A 550 -2.57 15.62 -3.77
C HIS A 550 -2.38 16.22 -5.17
N ARG A 551 -1.37 15.72 -5.90
CA ARG A 551 -0.94 16.24 -7.22
C ARG A 551 -2.08 16.28 -8.23
N GLY A 552 -2.69 15.14 -8.53
CA GLY A 552 -3.75 15.04 -9.55
C GLY A 552 -4.96 15.94 -9.27
N ALA A 553 -5.47 15.93 -8.03
CA ALA A 553 -6.58 16.76 -7.61
C ALA A 553 -6.29 18.28 -7.65
N SER A 554 -5.04 18.68 -7.46
CA SER A 554 -4.62 20.09 -7.57
C SER A 554 -4.58 20.62 -9.01
N CYS A 555 -4.62 19.73 -10.01
CA CYS A 555 -4.54 20.12 -11.41
C CYS A 555 -5.89 20.62 -11.96
N PRO A 556 -5.91 21.71 -12.75
CA PRO A 556 -7.11 22.14 -13.46
C PRO A 556 -7.55 21.11 -14.51
N ASN A 557 -8.71 21.31 -15.13
CA ASN A 557 -9.12 20.49 -16.28
C ASN A 557 -8.16 20.68 -17.45
N LEU A 558 -7.95 19.62 -18.24
CA LEU A 558 -7.25 19.72 -19.51
C LEU A 558 -7.99 20.71 -20.45
N PRO A 559 -7.26 21.46 -21.31
CA PRO A 559 -5.83 21.37 -21.58
C PRO A 559 -4.95 22.30 -20.73
N ALA A 560 -5.45 22.88 -19.63
CA ALA A 560 -4.66 23.81 -18.82
C ALA A 560 -3.41 23.12 -18.23
N ALA A 561 -2.28 23.82 -18.20
CA ALA A 561 -1.04 23.29 -17.61
C ALA A 561 -1.21 22.99 -16.11
N CYS A 562 -0.46 22.01 -15.62
CA CYS A 562 -0.35 21.71 -14.19
C CYS A 562 1.12 21.61 -13.78
N GLY A 563 1.47 22.22 -12.66
CA GLY A 563 2.85 22.34 -12.18
C GLY A 563 2.90 22.82 -10.73
N TRP A 564 4.08 23.24 -10.30
CA TRP A 564 4.30 23.81 -8.96
C TRP A 564 3.48 25.07 -8.66
N ASP A 565 2.95 25.76 -9.68
CA ASP A 565 1.98 26.85 -9.48
C ASP A 565 0.67 26.36 -8.84
N GLN A 566 0.20 25.17 -9.23
CA GLN A 566 -0.98 24.54 -8.63
C GLN A 566 -0.70 24.07 -7.20
N PHE A 567 0.52 23.61 -6.92
CA PHE A 567 0.95 23.34 -5.54
C PHE A 567 0.84 24.59 -4.66
N ASN A 568 1.42 25.70 -5.11
CA ASN A 568 1.53 26.95 -4.37
C ASN A 568 0.23 27.77 -4.32
N SER A 569 -0.78 27.43 -5.14
CA SER A 569 -2.04 28.16 -5.21
C SER A 569 -2.81 28.16 -3.88
N ALA A 570 -3.26 29.33 -3.42
CA ALA A 570 -4.16 29.43 -2.27
C ALA A 570 -5.62 29.04 -2.59
N ALA A 571 -5.95 28.76 -3.85
CA ALA A 571 -7.27 28.27 -4.24
C ALA A 571 -7.50 26.82 -3.76
N ALA A 572 -8.77 26.44 -3.67
CA ALA A 572 -9.16 25.04 -3.52
C ALA A 572 -8.58 24.20 -4.68
N ASN A 573 -8.36 22.91 -4.43
CA ASN A 573 -8.05 21.95 -5.49
C ASN A 573 -9.16 22.01 -6.55
N PRO A 574 -8.82 22.18 -7.85
CA PRO A 574 -9.82 22.23 -8.91
C PRO A 574 -10.66 20.96 -9.02
N GLN A 575 -10.08 19.80 -8.68
CA GLN A 575 -10.79 18.54 -8.61
C GLN A 575 -11.08 18.18 -7.16
N VAL A 576 -12.31 17.75 -6.89
CA VAL A 576 -12.68 17.24 -5.57
C VAL A 576 -12.27 15.76 -5.48
N LEU A 577 -11.34 15.47 -4.58
CA LEU A 577 -10.90 14.11 -4.27
C LEU A 577 -11.86 13.45 -3.27
N TYR A 578 -13.10 13.18 -3.71
CA TYR A 578 -14.15 12.66 -2.82
C TYR A 578 -13.66 11.47 -2.00
N GLY A 579 -13.90 11.53 -0.69
CA GLY A 579 -13.62 10.44 0.24
C GLY A 579 -12.19 10.36 0.76
N GLY A 580 -11.26 11.19 0.25
CA GLY A 580 -9.91 11.26 0.81
C GLY A 580 -9.97 11.68 2.29
N LEU A 581 -9.52 10.81 3.18
CA LEU A 581 -9.37 11.12 4.60
C LEU A 581 -8.04 11.86 4.80
N VAL A 582 -8.09 13.10 5.25
CA VAL A 582 -6.85 13.85 5.52
C VAL A 582 -6.19 13.40 6.82
N GLY A 583 -4.91 13.73 7.02
CA GLY A 583 -4.20 13.44 8.27
C GLY A 583 -4.87 14.02 9.51
N GLY A 584 -5.47 15.21 9.38
CA GLY A 584 -6.29 15.85 10.40
C GLY A 584 -5.49 16.75 11.35
N PRO A 585 -6.04 17.06 12.53
CA PRO A 585 -5.35 17.87 13.53
C PRO A 585 -4.11 17.15 14.07
N ALA A 586 -3.05 17.92 14.37
CA ALA A 586 -1.75 17.41 14.78
C ALA A 586 -1.70 17.00 16.26
N SER A 587 -2.32 17.78 17.13
CA SER A 587 -2.25 17.60 18.60
C SER A 587 -3.53 18.01 19.34
N SER A 588 -4.39 18.82 18.73
CA SER A 588 -5.57 19.40 19.37
C SER A 588 -6.71 19.64 18.37
N ASP A 589 -7.95 19.80 18.86
CA ASP A 589 -9.12 20.01 17.98
C ASP A 589 -9.08 21.29 17.13
N THR A 590 -8.13 22.18 17.38
CA THR A 590 -8.06 23.53 16.80
C THR A 590 -6.88 23.75 15.87
N ASP A 591 -5.92 22.83 15.80
CA ASP A 591 -4.64 23.04 15.09
C ASP A 591 -4.64 22.58 13.61
N TYR A 592 -5.78 22.14 13.09
CA TYR A 592 -5.92 21.83 11.67
C TYR A 592 -6.05 23.09 10.82
N SER A 593 -5.24 23.16 9.76
CA SER A 593 -5.30 24.18 8.71
C SER A 593 -5.42 23.53 7.33
N ASP A 594 -6.37 23.96 6.51
CA ASP A 594 -6.59 23.45 5.14
C ASP A 594 -5.61 24.11 4.15
N VAL A 595 -4.35 23.65 4.19
CA VAL A 595 -3.22 24.20 3.43
C VAL A 595 -2.50 23.07 2.73
N ARG A 596 -2.38 23.16 1.40
CA ARG A 596 -1.80 22.09 0.56
C ARG A 596 -0.37 21.74 0.93
N SER A 597 0.46 22.71 1.31
CA SER A 597 1.84 22.48 1.73
C SER A 597 1.96 21.89 3.14
N ASN A 598 0.90 21.92 3.95
CA ASN A 598 0.83 21.21 5.23
C ASN A 598 0.51 19.74 4.98
N TYR A 599 1.50 18.99 4.50
CA TYR A 599 1.38 17.56 4.22
C TYR A 599 1.00 16.76 5.47
N GLN A 600 1.43 17.14 6.67
CA GLN A 600 1.03 16.47 7.90
C GLN A 600 -0.48 16.47 8.13
N GLY A 601 -1.11 17.64 7.98
CA GLY A 601 -2.55 17.79 8.20
C GLY A 601 -3.41 17.44 6.98
N ASN A 602 -2.89 17.59 5.76
CA ASN A 602 -3.64 17.50 4.51
C ASN A 602 -3.19 16.39 3.56
N GLU A 603 -2.22 15.56 3.93
CA GLU A 603 -1.96 14.32 3.21
C GLU A 603 -3.19 13.42 3.24
N VAL A 604 -3.33 12.69 2.14
CA VAL A 604 -4.30 11.62 1.91
C VAL A 604 -3.51 10.42 1.39
N ALA A 605 -3.82 9.21 1.85
CA ALA A 605 -3.11 8.00 1.46
C ALA A 605 -4.01 6.76 1.46
N ILE A 606 -3.63 5.74 0.70
CA ILE A 606 -4.37 4.47 0.64
C ILE A 606 -4.52 3.80 2.01
N ASP A 607 -3.52 3.94 2.87
CA ASP A 607 -3.54 3.39 4.22
C ASP A 607 -4.38 4.23 5.19
N TYR A 608 -4.55 5.53 4.91
CA TYR A 608 -5.44 6.40 5.69
C TYR A 608 -6.90 5.97 5.51
N ASN A 609 -7.26 5.62 4.29
CA ASN A 609 -8.61 5.21 3.95
C ASN A 609 -8.92 3.74 4.31
N ALA A 610 -7.93 2.89 4.60
CA ALA A 610 -8.14 1.44 4.74
C ALA A 610 -9.02 1.07 5.94
N GLY A 611 -8.58 1.37 7.18
CA GLY A 611 -9.38 1.14 8.38
C GLY A 611 -10.64 2.02 8.42
N PHE A 612 -10.58 3.24 7.87
CA PHE A 612 -11.74 4.12 7.70
C PHE A 612 -12.86 3.45 6.89
N THR A 613 -12.53 2.86 5.74
CA THR A 613 -13.47 2.13 4.87
C THR A 613 -14.08 0.93 5.61
N GLY A 614 -13.25 0.15 6.31
CA GLY A 614 -13.72 -0.96 7.13
C GLY A 614 -14.64 -0.54 8.28
N THR A 615 -14.33 0.59 8.94
CA THR A 615 -15.15 1.16 10.02
C THR A 615 -16.52 1.60 9.52
N LEU A 616 -16.58 2.27 8.36
CA LEU A 616 -17.85 2.66 7.72
C LEU A 616 -18.76 1.45 7.49
N ALA A 617 -18.24 0.40 6.83
CA ALA A 617 -19.00 -0.82 6.58
C ALA A 617 -19.42 -1.52 7.90
N GLY A 618 -18.52 -1.54 8.89
CA GLY A 618 -18.79 -2.09 10.22
C GLY A 618 -19.94 -1.39 10.93
N LEU A 619 -19.96 -0.05 10.96
CA LEU A 619 -21.03 0.69 11.62
C LEU A 619 -22.35 0.66 10.85
N ILE A 620 -22.34 0.58 9.52
CA ILE A 620 -23.58 0.35 8.74
C ILE A 620 -24.23 -0.98 9.15
N GLN A 621 -23.42 -2.01 9.38
CA GLN A 621 -23.88 -3.35 9.73
C GLN A 621 -24.24 -3.52 11.22
N LEU A 622 -23.48 -2.90 12.13
CA LEU A 622 -23.52 -3.22 13.57
C LEU A 622 -24.35 -2.27 14.43
N LEU A 623 -24.56 -1.03 13.96
CA LEU A 623 -25.63 -0.14 14.44
C LEU A 623 -26.94 -0.53 13.75
#